data_AF-A0A9P6AFR5-F1
#
_entry.id   AF-A0A9P6AFR5-F1
#
_cell.length_a   1.000
_cell.length_b   1.000
_cell.length_c   1.000
_cell.angle_alpha   90.00
_cell.angle_beta   90.00
_cell.angle_gamma   90.00
#
_symmetry.space_group_name_H-M   'P 1'
#
loop_
_entity.id
_entity.type
_entity.pdbx_description
1 polymer ?
#
loop_
_entity_poly.entity_id
_entity_poly.type
_entity_poly.pdbx_seq_one_letter_code
_entity_poly.pdbx_strand_id
1 'polypeptide(L)'
;MLWNDGRGDSLAIMGCPGCQEPGSSGIYRCEECFGGELYCQGCCVKQHLKLPLHRIKKWEGSFFICTSLRALGLRLQLGHMGTMCPSPRAGPSSFVVIHVNGLHYVNIQLCSCPLAPHPRQQLMRHQWFPATVHQPQTCATFQVLRHFHLLSFQSKISTIHFYNALERETENAGLEAPPARYQAFLRMVCEYRHLKMLKRGGQGHDIPGIDATKTGELAVLCPACPHPSIPSNDCSTQPYEIPILLTLAIDANFRLKNRFIGRSDHSLGSGWAYFISTCSGLAALDHANTKSSKGLRITGVVASTCAQHGFLLPQGLGDLQKGEHYCNVDYVVFLSLQSFSALNFIIFSYDIACQWFKKLWVRHTTLPEHLQLDHTSKRTRFVIPKFHMRAHNQHANWAIMNAAANSTKEMSEGSCHDTLDDLWGDWNY
;
A
#
# COMPACT_ATOMS: atom_id res chain seq x y z
N MET A 1 26.73 30.40 1.32
CA MET A 1 27.12 29.04 0.91
C MET A 1 27.13 28.17 2.14
N LEU A 2 26.44 27.04 2.09
CA LEU A 2 26.57 26.00 3.11
C LEU A 2 27.94 25.32 2.94
N TRP A 3 28.48 24.75 4.01
CA TRP A 3 29.81 24.09 4.00
C TRP A 3 29.96 23.08 2.85
N ASN A 4 28.87 22.38 2.52
CA ASN A 4 28.84 21.35 1.48
C ASN A 4 28.80 21.91 0.05
N ASP A 5 28.65 23.22 -0.17
CA ASP A 5 28.57 23.79 -1.52
C ASP A 5 29.95 23.92 -2.19
N GLY A 6 31.02 23.95 -1.39
CA GLY A 6 32.41 24.05 -1.86
C GLY A 6 33.28 22.85 -1.46
N ARG A 7 34.59 22.94 -1.72
CA ARG A 7 35.58 21.92 -1.30
C ARG A 7 35.88 21.92 0.19
N GLY A 8 35.48 22.96 0.92
CA GLY A 8 35.88 23.16 2.33
C GLY A 8 37.40 23.10 2.48
N ASP A 9 37.86 22.45 3.53
CA ASP A 9 39.30 22.26 3.83
C ASP A 9 40.03 21.37 2.81
N SER A 10 39.29 20.67 1.93
CA SER A 10 39.87 19.87 0.83
C SER A 10 40.57 20.72 -0.23
N LEU A 11 40.53 22.06 -0.13
CA LEU A 11 41.38 22.95 -0.93
C LEU A 11 42.88 22.65 -0.72
N ALA A 12 43.28 22.26 0.49
CA ALA A 12 44.67 21.96 0.84
C ALA A 12 45.09 20.54 0.44
N ILE A 13 44.13 19.63 0.17
CA ILE A 13 44.37 18.21 -0.10
C ILE A 13 43.97 17.90 -1.55
N MET A 14 44.96 17.88 -2.45
CA MET A 14 44.72 17.54 -3.87
C MET A 14 44.78 16.04 -4.18
N GLY A 15 45.34 15.24 -3.27
CA GLY A 15 45.46 13.79 -3.42
C GLY A 15 44.18 13.03 -3.04
N CYS A 16 43.97 11.86 -3.63
CA CYS A 16 42.92 10.96 -3.17
C CYS A 16 43.33 10.29 -1.84
N PRO A 17 42.52 10.40 -0.77
CA PRO A 17 42.84 9.80 0.52
C PRO A 17 42.75 8.25 0.51
N GLY A 18 42.04 7.67 -0.46
CA GLY A 18 41.81 6.24 -0.55
C GLY A 18 42.97 5.42 -1.13
N CYS A 19 43.65 5.93 -2.17
CA CYS A 19 44.79 5.23 -2.79
C CYS A 19 46.14 5.86 -2.44
N GLN A 20 46.17 7.15 -2.10
CA GLN A 20 47.39 7.91 -1.80
C GLN A 20 48.45 7.82 -2.92
N GLU A 21 48.03 7.50 -4.15
CA GLU A 21 48.92 7.39 -5.29
C GLU A 21 49.41 8.78 -5.75
N PRO A 22 50.72 8.95 -6.02
CA PRO A 22 51.25 10.18 -6.58
C PRO A 22 50.53 10.56 -7.88
N GLY A 23 49.96 11.77 -7.94
CA GLY A 23 49.25 12.26 -9.13
C GLY A 23 47.75 11.88 -9.20
N SER A 24 47.23 11.08 -8.27
CA SER A 24 45.80 10.79 -8.20
C SER A 24 45.02 12.01 -7.68
N SER A 25 44.22 12.65 -8.53
CA SER A 25 43.39 13.79 -8.16
C SER A 25 42.07 13.36 -7.47
N GLY A 26 41.86 13.85 -6.25
CA GLY A 26 40.59 13.74 -5.54
C GLY A 26 39.60 14.78 -6.07
N ILE A 27 38.66 14.38 -6.94
CA ILE A 27 37.67 15.29 -7.54
C ILE A 27 36.22 14.82 -7.40
N TYR A 28 35.98 13.60 -6.89
CA TYR A 28 34.64 13.05 -6.71
C TYR A 28 34.26 13.00 -5.24
N ARG A 29 33.08 13.49 -4.91
CA ARG A 29 32.52 13.44 -3.55
C ARG A 29 31.19 12.71 -3.56
N CYS A 30 30.96 11.84 -2.58
CA CYS A 30 29.64 11.30 -2.33
C CYS A 30 28.86 12.23 -1.38
N GLU A 31 27.58 12.47 -1.66
CA GLU A 31 26.73 13.32 -0.82
C GLU A 31 26.12 12.60 0.38
N GLU A 32 26.20 11.27 0.40
CA GLU A 32 25.54 10.41 1.39
C GLU A 32 26.51 9.69 2.32
N CYS A 33 27.76 9.49 1.87
CA CYS A 33 28.81 8.96 2.72
C CYS A 33 29.19 9.98 3.80
N PHE A 34 29.41 9.48 5.00
CA PHE A 34 30.02 10.26 6.07
C PHE A 34 31.47 10.62 5.69
N GLY A 35 31.86 11.88 5.86
CA GLY A 35 33.26 12.33 5.72
C GLY A 35 33.53 13.43 4.67
N GLY A 36 32.69 13.59 3.65
CA GLY A 36 32.81 14.71 2.70
C GLY A 36 34.12 14.80 1.89
N GLU A 37 35.00 13.79 1.98
CA GLU A 37 36.29 13.80 1.32
C GLU A 37 36.16 13.59 -0.20
N LEU A 38 37.20 14.01 -0.92
CA LEU A 38 37.29 13.91 -2.37
C LEU A 38 38.15 12.72 -2.80
N TYR A 39 37.56 11.78 -3.53
CA TYR A 39 38.20 10.58 -4.03
C TYR A 39 38.49 10.67 -5.53
N CYS A 40 39.47 9.90 -6.01
CA CYS A 40 39.62 9.63 -7.43
C CYS A 40 38.52 8.69 -7.92
N GLN A 41 38.35 8.57 -9.24
CA GLN A 41 37.31 7.73 -9.85
C GLN A 41 37.37 6.28 -9.34
N GLY A 42 38.56 5.67 -9.31
CA GLY A 42 38.74 4.28 -8.90
C GLY A 42 38.38 4.03 -7.43
N CYS A 43 38.84 4.89 -6.52
CA CYS A 43 38.49 4.79 -5.10
C CYS A 43 37.00 5.03 -4.88
N CYS A 44 36.41 6.00 -5.58
CA CYS A 44 34.97 6.26 -5.51
C CYS A 44 34.17 5.02 -5.94
N VAL A 45 34.47 4.41 -7.08
CA VAL A 45 33.78 3.18 -7.52
C VAL A 45 33.97 2.03 -6.51
N LYS A 46 35.20 1.83 -6.02
CA LYS A 46 35.52 0.76 -5.07
C LYS A 46 34.74 0.89 -3.75
N GLN A 47 34.62 2.10 -3.21
CA GLN A 47 33.90 2.37 -1.97
C GLN A 47 32.39 2.14 -2.11
N HIS A 48 31.83 2.37 -3.30
CA HIS A 48 30.39 2.28 -3.55
C HIS A 48 29.92 0.94 -4.11
N LEU A 49 30.77 -0.09 -4.15
CA LEU A 49 30.37 -1.44 -4.60
C LEU A 49 29.18 -2.02 -3.81
N LYS A 50 29.05 -1.66 -2.53
CA LYS A 50 27.94 -2.06 -1.66
C LYS A 50 26.90 -0.96 -1.44
N LEU A 51 27.14 0.23 -1.97
CA LEU A 51 26.29 1.42 -1.83
C LEU A 51 26.02 2.04 -3.22
N PRO A 52 25.46 1.26 -4.16
CA PRO A 52 25.49 1.60 -5.58
C PRO A 52 24.49 2.69 -6.00
N LEU A 53 23.68 3.16 -5.05
CA LEU A 53 22.61 4.16 -5.25
C LEU A 53 22.93 5.47 -4.56
N HIS A 54 24.16 5.65 -4.05
CA HIS A 54 24.59 6.93 -3.52
C HIS A 54 24.84 7.96 -4.63
N ARG A 55 24.56 9.22 -4.33
CA ARG A 55 24.76 10.35 -5.23
C ARG A 55 26.18 10.88 -5.19
N ILE A 56 26.71 11.19 -6.37
CA ILE A 56 28.08 11.64 -6.55
C ILE A 56 28.10 13.01 -7.21
N LYS A 57 28.99 13.86 -6.71
CA LYS A 57 29.33 15.15 -7.31
C LYS A 57 30.78 15.12 -7.80
N LYS A 58 31.03 15.75 -8.95
CA LYS A 58 32.37 15.96 -9.53
C LYS A 58 32.74 17.43 -9.43
N TRP A 59 33.94 17.73 -8.97
CA TRP A 59 34.49 19.08 -8.96
C TRP A 59 35.03 19.46 -10.36
N GLU A 60 34.56 20.56 -10.93
CA GLU A 60 35.01 21.09 -12.25
C GLU A 60 35.94 22.31 -12.12
N GLY A 61 36.47 22.57 -10.92
CA GLY A 61 37.41 23.67 -10.66
C GLY A 61 36.78 24.81 -9.85
N SER A 62 35.54 25.19 -10.17
CA SER A 62 34.82 26.28 -9.49
C SER A 62 33.57 25.84 -8.74
N PHE A 63 32.87 24.81 -9.22
CA PHE A 63 31.67 24.26 -8.59
C PHE A 63 31.58 22.74 -8.79
N PHE A 64 30.66 22.12 -8.04
CA PHE A 64 30.31 20.73 -8.23
C PHE A 64 29.22 20.55 -9.27
N ILE A 65 29.42 19.60 -10.18
CA ILE A 65 28.38 19.08 -11.06
C ILE A 65 27.90 17.72 -10.58
N CYS A 66 26.64 17.40 -10.83
CA CYS A 66 26.12 16.06 -10.59
C CYS A 66 26.77 15.06 -11.56
N THR A 67 27.13 13.89 -11.04
CA THR A 67 27.53 12.73 -11.84
C THR A 67 26.94 11.47 -11.22
N SER A 68 27.18 10.31 -11.82
CA SER A 68 26.63 9.05 -11.31
C SER A 68 27.71 7.98 -11.20
N LEU A 69 27.53 7.03 -10.29
CA LEU A 69 28.39 5.86 -10.20
C LEU A 69 28.44 5.07 -11.51
N ARG A 70 27.33 5.04 -12.26
CA ARG A 70 27.27 4.48 -13.62
C ARG A 70 28.23 5.20 -14.57
N ALA A 71 28.25 6.53 -14.57
CA ALA A 71 29.16 7.33 -15.39
C ALA A 71 30.64 7.13 -14.99
N LEU A 72 30.90 6.88 -13.71
CA LEU A 72 32.23 6.51 -13.21
C LEU A 72 32.64 5.07 -13.54
N GLY A 73 31.76 4.27 -14.15
CA GLY A 73 32.05 2.91 -14.59
C GLY A 73 31.61 1.80 -13.63
N LEU A 74 30.86 2.12 -12.56
CA LEU A 74 30.32 1.10 -11.66
C LEU A 74 29.41 0.13 -12.43
N ARG A 75 29.65 -1.17 -12.24
CA ARG A 75 28.85 -2.28 -12.77
C ARG A 75 28.49 -3.22 -11.63
N LEU A 76 27.22 -3.59 -11.57
CA LEU A 76 26.65 -4.34 -10.45
C LEU A 76 26.41 -5.78 -10.89
N GLN A 77 27.24 -6.69 -10.40
CA GLN A 77 27.04 -8.11 -10.61
C GLN A 77 25.91 -8.62 -9.71
N LEU A 78 24.87 -9.15 -10.32
CA LEU A 78 23.76 -9.82 -9.66
C LEU A 78 23.97 -11.34 -9.71
N GLY A 79 23.63 -12.01 -8.60
CA GLY A 79 23.84 -13.45 -8.43
C GLY A 79 25.18 -13.77 -7.75
N HIS A 80 25.49 -15.07 -7.64
CA HIS A 80 26.74 -15.56 -7.04
C HIS A 80 27.09 -15.02 -5.62
N MET A 81 26.08 -14.59 -4.85
CA MET A 81 26.26 -14.08 -3.48
C MET A 81 27.38 -13.01 -3.35
N GLY A 82 27.58 -12.20 -4.38
CA GLY A 82 28.59 -11.13 -4.40
C GLY A 82 29.98 -11.54 -4.91
N THR A 83 30.19 -12.80 -5.32
CA THR A 83 31.43 -13.20 -6.02
C THR A 83 31.34 -12.92 -7.52
N MET A 84 32.48 -12.98 -8.22
CA MET A 84 32.49 -12.82 -9.67
C MET A 84 31.76 -13.98 -10.36
N CYS A 85 30.92 -13.64 -11.33
CA CYS A 85 30.20 -14.61 -12.15
C CYS A 85 31.10 -15.04 -13.33
N PRO A 86 31.26 -16.35 -13.61
CA PRO A 86 32.02 -16.82 -14.77
C PRO A 86 31.29 -16.61 -16.10
N SER A 87 29.96 -16.48 -16.07
CA SER A 87 29.13 -16.17 -17.25
C SER A 87 28.18 -15.00 -16.93
N PRO A 88 28.70 -13.75 -16.90
CA PRO A 88 27.87 -12.57 -16.69
C PRO A 88 27.21 -12.14 -18.00
N ARG A 89 25.92 -11.82 -17.95
CA ARG A 89 25.16 -11.24 -19.06
C ARG A 89 24.78 -9.81 -18.72
N ALA A 90 25.10 -8.87 -19.60
CA ALA A 90 24.68 -7.48 -19.42
C ALA A 90 23.15 -7.37 -19.33
N GLY A 91 22.66 -6.56 -18.39
CA GLY A 91 21.25 -6.17 -18.36
C GLY A 91 20.93 -5.06 -19.36
N PRO A 92 19.71 -4.53 -19.33
CA PRO A 92 19.31 -3.41 -20.18
C PRO A 92 20.22 -2.19 -19.99
N SER A 93 20.55 -1.49 -21.09
CA SER A 93 21.44 -0.32 -21.06
C SER A 93 20.85 0.90 -20.34
N SER A 94 19.52 0.99 -20.29
CA SER A 94 18.74 2.06 -19.64
C SER A 94 18.02 1.58 -18.38
N PHE A 95 18.64 0.64 -17.65
CA PHE A 95 18.07 0.10 -16.42
C PHE A 95 17.99 1.14 -15.30
N VAL A 96 16.81 1.31 -14.71
CA VAL A 96 16.53 2.31 -13.67
C VAL A 96 16.20 1.64 -12.34
N VAL A 97 16.81 2.14 -11.26
CA VAL A 97 16.45 1.79 -9.88
C VAL A 97 15.79 3.00 -9.22
N ILE A 98 14.57 2.82 -8.71
CA ILE A 98 13.86 3.82 -7.90
C ILE A 98 14.27 3.61 -6.44
N HIS A 99 14.85 4.64 -5.83
CA HIS A 99 15.33 4.64 -4.47
C HIS A 99 14.77 5.82 -3.67
N VAL A 100 14.97 5.84 -2.35
CA VAL A 100 14.45 6.91 -1.48
C VAL A 100 15.06 8.27 -1.78
N ASN A 101 16.26 8.29 -2.33
CA ASN A 101 16.98 9.47 -2.78
C ASN A 101 16.81 9.68 -4.30
N GLY A 102 15.71 9.24 -4.93
CA GLY A 102 15.45 9.47 -6.36
C GLY A 102 15.73 8.29 -7.30
N LEU A 103 15.88 8.60 -8.59
CA LEU A 103 15.96 7.64 -9.69
C LEU A 103 17.40 7.50 -10.20
N HIS A 104 17.87 6.26 -10.30
CA HIS A 104 19.25 5.95 -10.66
C HIS A 104 19.33 5.13 -11.93
N TYR A 105 20.07 5.61 -12.93
CA TYR A 105 20.54 4.75 -14.00
C TYR A 105 21.72 3.91 -13.49
N VAL A 106 21.63 2.59 -13.62
CA VAL A 106 22.69 1.67 -13.19
C VAL A 106 23.03 0.67 -14.29
N ASN A 107 24.29 0.22 -14.31
CA ASN A 107 24.71 -0.89 -15.16
C ASN A 107 24.68 -2.18 -14.34
N ILE A 108 23.81 -3.13 -14.71
CA ILE A 108 23.74 -4.43 -14.06
C ILE A 108 24.32 -5.54 -14.94
N GLN A 109 24.82 -6.59 -14.31
CA GLN A 109 25.22 -7.84 -14.95
C GLN A 109 24.47 -8.97 -14.26
N LEU A 110 23.58 -9.64 -14.99
CA LEU A 110 22.84 -10.80 -14.52
C LEU A 110 23.72 -12.06 -14.65
N CYS A 111 23.57 -13.00 -13.72
CA CYS A 111 24.14 -14.32 -13.84
C CYS A 111 23.40 -15.12 -14.93
N SER A 112 24.15 -15.72 -15.88
CA SER A 112 23.65 -16.63 -16.90
C SER A 112 24.29 -18.03 -16.86
N CYS A 113 24.85 -18.41 -15.71
CA CYS A 113 25.34 -19.78 -15.47
C CYS A 113 24.19 -20.81 -15.59
N PRO A 114 24.47 -22.11 -15.84
CA PRO A 114 23.42 -23.12 -16.05
C PRO A 114 22.38 -23.23 -14.91
N LEU A 115 22.80 -23.03 -13.66
CA LEU A 115 21.92 -23.05 -12.48
C LEU A 115 21.49 -21.65 -12.03
N ALA A 116 21.64 -20.64 -12.88
CA ALA A 116 21.29 -19.28 -12.54
C ALA A 116 19.78 -19.14 -12.28
N PRO A 117 19.37 -18.53 -11.16
CA PRO A 117 17.96 -18.26 -10.92
C PRO A 117 17.43 -17.22 -11.91
N HIS A 118 16.11 -17.20 -12.10
CA HIS A 118 15.44 -16.24 -12.99
C HIS A 118 15.83 -14.77 -12.65
N PRO A 119 15.96 -13.85 -13.63
CA PRO A 119 16.34 -12.45 -13.38
C PRO A 119 15.58 -11.76 -12.23
N ARG A 120 14.26 -11.95 -12.16
CA ARG A 120 13.42 -11.49 -11.03
C ARG A 120 13.97 -11.89 -9.66
N GLN A 121 14.40 -13.15 -9.50
CA GLN A 121 14.90 -13.67 -8.23
C GLN A 121 16.28 -13.11 -7.93
N GLN A 122 17.12 -12.90 -8.95
CA GLN A 122 18.42 -12.25 -8.77
C GLN A 122 18.26 -10.82 -8.23
N LEU A 123 17.31 -10.04 -8.76
CA LEU A 123 16.97 -8.70 -8.28
C LEU A 123 16.40 -8.72 -6.86
N MET A 124 15.42 -9.59 -6.60
CA MET A 124 14.78 -9.71 -5.29
C MET A 124 15.77 -10.09 -4.19
N ARG A 125 16.76 -10.94 -4.50
CA ARG A 125 17.87 -11.29 -3.57
C ARG A 125 18.77 -10.10 -3.23
N HIS A 126 18.78 -9.05 -4.06
CA HIS A 126 19.47 -7.78 -3.81
C HIS A 126 18.51 -6.70 -3.28
N GLN A 127 17.35 -7.10 -2.75
CA GLN A 127 16.32 -6.21 -2.24
C GLN A 127 15.79 -5.20 -3.28
N TRP A 128 15.77 -5.59 -4.56
CA TRP A 128 15.17 -4.80 -5.63
C TRP A 128 13.94 -5.50 -6.17
N PHE A 129 12.79 -4.86 -5.98
CA PHE A 129 11.49 -5.31 -6.44
C PHE A 129 11.32 -4.93 -7.93
N PRO A 130 11.23 -5.89 -8.85
CA PRO A 130 11.15 -5.61 -10.28
C PRO A 130 9.74 -5.17 -10.69
N ALA A 131 9.64 -4.21 -11.61
CA ALA A 131 8.35 -3.76 -12.16
C ALA A 131 7.72 -4.77 -13.15
N THR A 132 8.53 -5.68 -13.70
CA THR A 132 8.06 -6.75 -14.60
C THR A 132 8.83 -8.04 -14.32
N VAL A 133 8.21 -9.17 -14.62
CA VAL A 133 8.74 -10.50 -14.25
C VAL A 133 9.88 -10.94 -15.17
N HIS A 134 9.65 -10.96 -16.49
CA HIS A 134 10.53 -11.64 -17.45
C HIS A 134 11.78 -10.83 -17.82
N GLN A 135 11.59 -9.56 -18.17
CA GLN A 135 12.66 -8.66 -18.61
C GLN A 135 12.52 -7.31 -17.90
N PRO A 136 12.89 -7.24 -16.61
CA PRO A 136 12.82 -5.99 -15.86
C PRO A 136 13.77 -4.95 -16.45
N GLN A 137 13.23 -3.78 -16.76
CA GLN A 137 14.00 -2.57 -17.10
C GLN A 137 14.00 -1.54 -15.96
N THR A 138 13.13 -1.76 -14.96
CA THR A 138 13.00 -0.87 -13.80
C THR A 138 12.69 -1.71 -12.59
N CYS A 139 13.27 -1.32 -11.46
CA CYS A 139 12.95 -1.88 -10.16
C CYS A 139 12.92 -0.77 -9.11
N ALA A 140 12.21 -1.02 -8.03
CA ALA A 140 12.22 -0.19 -6.83
C ALA A 140 12.97 -0.94 -5.73
N THR A 141 13.76 -0.24 -4.93
CA THR A 141 14.29 -0.82 -3.69
C THR A 141 13.15 -1.15 -2.72
N PHE A 142 13.25 -2.23 -1.94
CA PHE A 142 12.29 -2.48 -0.86
C PHE A 142 12.22 -1.31 0.13
N GLN A 143 13.32 -0.57 0.29
CA GLN A 143 13.37 0.63 1.13
C GLN A 143 12.41 1.72 0.64
N VAL A 144 12.38 2.04 -0.67
CA VAL A 144 11.46 3.07 -1.19
C VAL A 144 10.01 2.60 -1.14
N LEU A 145 9.74 1.31 -1.41
CA LEU A 145 8.39 0.74 -1.28
C LEU A 145 7.90 0.79 0.16
N ARG A 146 8.74 0.40 1.14
CA ARG A 146 8.43 0.50 2.57
C ARG A 146 8.22 1.95 3.00
N HIS A 147 9.08 2.87 2.55
CA HIS A 147 8.99 4.29 2.89
C HIS A 147 7.69 4.90 2.38
N PHE A 148 7.35 4.64 1.11
CA PHE A 148 6.06 5.04 0.55
C PHE A 148 4.89 4.42 1.31
N HIS A 149 4.96 3.12 1.61
CA HIS A 149 3.88 2.40 2.31
C HIS A 149 3.57 3.05 3.66
N LEU A 150 4.60 3.33 4.47
CA LEU A 150 4.47 4.02 5.75
C LEU A 150 3.90 5.44 5.62
N LEU A 151 4.38 6.23 4.65
CA LEU A 151 3.83 7.57 4.41
C LEU A 151 2.38 7.51 3.91
N SER A 152 2.02 6.50 3.13
CA SER A 152 0.64 6.30 2.69
C SER A 152 -0.30 5.97 3.86
N PHE A 153 0.21 5.38 4.94
CA PHE A 153 -0.53 5.21 6.19
C PHE A 153 -0.57 6.48 7.03
N GLN A 154 0.56 7.14 7.24
CA GLN A 154 0.64 8.27 8.17
C GLN A 154 0.04 9.56 7.62
N SER A 155 0.36 9.91 6.36
CA SER A 155 -0.03 11.18 5.74
C SER A 155 -1.08 11.02 4.64
N LYS A 156 -1.45 9.78 4.31
CA LYS A 156 -2.34 9.43 3.19
C LYS A 156 -1.88 10.04 1.86
N ILE A 157 -0.57 10.24 1.70
CA ILE A 157 0.04 10.81 0.49
C ILE A 157 -0.35 9.99 -0.74
N SER A 158 -0.67 10.67 -1.84
CA SER A 158 -0.93 9.99 -3.11
C SER A 158 0.37 9.50 -3.74
N THR A 159 0.29 8.41 -4.51
CA THR A 159 1.46 7.85 -5.19
C THR A 159 2.11 8.86 -6.13
N ILE A 160 1.31 9.71 -6.80
CA ILE A 160 1.83 10.75 -7.70
C ILE A 160 2.63 11.81 -6.95
N HIS A 161 2.16 12.29 -5.80
CA HIS A 161 2.90 13.31 -5.04
C HIS A 161 4.20 12.76 -4.47
N PHE A 162 4.18 11.53 -3.97
CA PHE A 162 5.41 10.86 -3.51
C PHE A 162 6.40 10.64 -4.67
N TYR A 163 5.93 10.15 -5.80
CA TYR A 163 6.79 9.90 -6.96
C TYR A 163 7.36 11.21 -7.54
N ASN A 164 6.57 12.28 -7.62
CA ASN A 164 7.05 13.60 -8.03
C ASN A 164 8.11 14.14 -7.06
N ALA A 165 8.02 13.84 -5.76
CA ALA A 165 9.08 14.17 -4.82
C ALA A 165 10.38 13.43 -5.17
N LEU A 166 10.33 12.14 -5.53
CA LEU A 166 11.51 11.39 -5.99
C LEU A 166 12.10 11.95 -7.30
N GLU A 167 11.25 12.41 -8.23
CA GLU A 167 11.72 13.08 -9.44
C GLU A 167 12.45 14.38 -9.11
N ARG A 168 11.91 15.19 -8.19
CA ARG A 168 12.55 16.43 -7.73
C ARG A 168 13.82 16.17 -6.93
N GLU A 169 13.85 15.11 -6.12
CA GLU A 169 15.10 14.67 -5.52
C GLU A 169 16.11 14.41 -6.64
N THR A 170 15.75 13.69 -7.70
CA THR A 170 16.63 13.35 -8.85
C THR A 170 17.16 14.60 -9.55
N GLU A 171 16.27 15.51 -9.92
CA GLU A 171 16.58 16.77 -10.60
C GLU A 171 15.51 17.81 -10.22
N ASN A 172 15.89 18.84 -9.45
CA ASN A 172 14.97 19.87 -8.97
C ASN A 172 15.08 21.20 -9.73
N ALA A 173 16.12 21.39 -10.54
CA ALA A 173 16.32 22.60 -11.34
C ALA A 173 15.48 22.59 -12.63
N GLY A 174 14.90 21.44 -13.01
CA GLY A 174 14.07 21.29 -14.20
C GLY A 174 14.86 21.36 -15.52
N LEU A 175 16.18 21.17 -15.45
CA LEU A 175 17.08 21.21 -16.60
C LEU A 175 16.97 19.96 -17.47
N GLU A 176 16.80 18.80 -16.83
CA GLU A 176 16.61 17.51 -17.51
C GLU A 176 15.40 16.80 -16.92
N ALA A 177 14.57 16.20 -17.78
CA ALA A 177 13.44 15.41 -17.33
C ALA A 177 13.92 14.04 -16.80
N PRO A 178 13.59 13.67 -15.55
CA PRO A 178 13.85 12.33 -15.05
C PRO A 178 13.15 11.25 -15.91
N PRO A 179 13.61 9.98 -15.87
CA PRO A 179 12.97 8.93 -16.61
C PRO A 179 11.52 8.73 -16.16
N ALA A 180 10.59 8.75 -17.11
CA ALA A 180 9.18 8.47 -16.85
C ALA A 180 8.98 7.02 -16.40
N ARG A 181 8.91 6.80 -15.08
CA ARG A 181 8.74 5.48 -14.42
C ARG A 181 7.57 5.43 -13.45
N TYR A 182 6.70 6.45 -13.45
CA TYR A 182 5.52 6.50 -12.57
C TYR A 182 4.62 5.27 -12.69
N GLN A 183 4.31 4.82 -13.91
CA GLN A 183 3.47 3.64 -14.13
C GLN A 183 4.12 2.34 -13.62
N ALA A 184 5.45 2.23 -13.74
CA ALA A 184 6.20 1.11 -13.18
C ALA A 184 6.15 1.15 -11.64
N PHE A 185 6.30 2.34 -11.05
CA PHE A 185 6.20 2.52 -9.61
C PHE A 185 4.81 2.20 -9.06
N LEU A 186 3.75 2.69 -9.72
CA LEU A 186 2.36 2.37 -9.39
C LEU A 186 2.12 0.87 -9.35
N ARG A 187 2.56 0.15 -10.38
CA ARG A 187 2.43 -1.31 -10.43
C ARG A 187 3.12 -2.00 -9.24
N MET A 188 4.38 -1.64 -8.98
CA MET A 188 5.14 -2.20 -7.87
C MET A 188 4.49 -1.89 -6.51
N VAL A 189 3.90 -0.70 -6.35
CA VAL A 189 3.13 -0.34 -5.16
C VAL A 189 1.89 -1.22 -4.99
N CYS A 190 1.10 -1.43 -6.04
CA CYS A 190 -0.09 -2.29 -5.97
C CYS A 190 0.30 -3.73 -5.60
N GLU A 191 1.29 -4.30 -6.30
CA GLU A 191 1.80 -5.64 -6.02
C GLU A 191 2.38 -5.76 -4.61
N TYR A 192 3.14 -4.75 -4.16
CA TYR A 192 3.75 -4.74 -2.82
C TYR A 192 2.70 -4.71 -1.71
N ARG A 193 1.65 -3.88 -1.83
CA ARG A 193 0.53 -3.84 -0.86
C ARG A 193 -0.19 -5.18 -0.77
N HIS A 194 -0.52 -5.76 -1.92
CA HIS A 194 -1.19 -7.05 -1.98
C HIS A 194 -0.34 -8.16 -1.34
N LEU A 195 0.96 -8.24 -1.67
CA LEU A 195 1.88 -9.20 -1.05
C LEU A 195 2.05 -8.97 0.46
N LYS A 196 2.00 -7.72 0.93
CA LYS A 196 2.02 -7.39 2.36
C LYS A 196 0.76 -7.86 3.08
N MET A 197 -0.40 -7.76 2.45
CA MET A 197 -1.66 -8.29 2.96
C MET A 197 -1.63 -9.82 3.05
N LEU A 198 -1.24 -10.51 1.96
CA LEU A 198 -1.07 -11.97 1.95
C LEU A 198 -0.07 -12.46 3.00
N LYS A 199 1.06 -11.75 3.16
CA LYS A 199 2.07 -12.07 4.18
C LYS A 199 1.51 -11.92 5.60
N ARG A 200 0.69 -10.90 5.87
CA ARG A 200 0.03 -10.72 7.18
C ARG A 200 -0.95 -11.84 7.47
N GLY A 201 -1.73 -12.27 6.47
CA GLY A 201 -2.68 -13.38 6.59
C GLY A 201 -2.05 -14.77 6.56
N GLY A 202 -0.72 -14.90 6.46
CA GLY A 202 -0.04 -16.19 6.46
C GLY A 202 -0.22 -17.04 5.19
N GLN A 203 -0.85 -16.52 4.14
CA GLN A 203 -1.24 -17.28 2.94
C GLN A 203 -0.06 -17.88 2.16
N GLY A 204 1.16 -17.36 2.34
CA GLY A 204 2.36 -17.95 1.77
C GLY A 204 2.78 -19.29 2.38
N HIS A 205 2.19 -19.68 3.52
CA HIS A 205 2.42 -20.95 4.20
C HIS A 205 1.26 -21.93 4.04
N ASP A 206 0.15 -21.50 3.43
CA ASP A 206 -1.03 -22.34 3.32
C ASP A 206 -0.85 -23.36 2.18
N ILE A 207 -1.16 -24.62 2.47
CA ILE A 207 -0.90 -25.74 1.54
C ILE A 207 -1.66 -25.57 0.21
N PRO A 208 -2.94 -25.15 0.21
CA PRO A 208 -3.69 -24.92 -1.02
C PRO A 208 -3.18 -23.73 -1.85
N GLY A 209 -2.33 -22.87 -1.27
CA GLY A 209 -1.81 -21.66 -1.90
C GLY A 209 -2.78 -20.48 -1.89
N ILE A 210 -2.30 -19.35 -2.42
CA ILE A 210 -3.02 -18.06 -2.36
C ILE A 210 -4.39 -18.07 -3.05
N ASP A 211 -4.58 -18.93 -4.06
CA ASP A 211 -5.82 -19.01 -4.83
C ASP A 211 -6.99 -19.57 -4.00
N ALA A 212 -6.70 -20.22 -2.87
CA ALA A 212 -7.69 -20.72 -1.94
C ALA A 212 -8.13 -19.68 -0.88
N THR A 213 -7.57 -18.47 -0.89
CA THR A 213 -7.93 -17.40 0.04
C THR A 213 -9.44 -17.13 -0.03
N LYS A 214 -10.12 -17.31 1.10
CA LYS A 214 -11.57 -17.12 1.19
C LYS A 214 -11.92 -15.65 1.30
N THR A 215 -13.17 -15.35 0.96
CA THR A 215 -13.76 -14.04 1.13
C THR A 215 -13.64 -13.56 2.59
N GLY A 216 -13.09 -12.36 2.78
CA GLY A 216 -12.87 -11.73 4.08
C GLY A 216 -11.76 -12.36 4.94
N GLU A 217 -11.03 -13.37 4.46
CA GLU A 217 -10.04 -14.11 5.25
C GLU A 217 -8.83 -13.26 5.65
N LEU A 218 -8.48 -12.25 4.86
CA LEU A 218 -7.35 -11.37 5.11
C LEU A 218 -7.68 -10.18 6.02
N ALA A 219 -8.95 -10.05 6.45
CA ALA A 219 -9.35 -9.00 7.38
C ALA A 219 -8.86 -9.32 8.81
N VAL A 220 -8.29 -8.33 9.49
CA VAL A 220 -7.90 -8.45 10.89
C VAL A 220 -9.17 -8.30 11.74
N LEU A 221 -9.54 -9.38 12.43
CA LEU A 221 -10.70 -9.40 13.32
C LEU A 221 -10.39 -8.66 14.62
N CYS A 222 -11.43 -8.16 15.27
CA CYS A 222 -11.28 -7.56 16.59
C CYS A 222 -10.91 -8.62 17.63
N PRO A 223 -9.75 -8.53 18.30
CA PRO A 223 -9.30 -9.55 19.25
C PRO A 223 -10.16 -9.63 20.52
N ALA A 224 -11.01 -8.63 20.77
CA ALA A 224 -11.89 -8.57 21.93
C ALA A 224 -13.36 -8.84 21.60
N CYS A 225 -13.81 -8.65 20.34
CA CYS A 225 -15.17 -8.99 19.95
C CYS A 225 -15.23 -10.51 19.71
N PRO A 226 -16.30 -11.20 20.13
CA PRO A 226 -16.34 -12.65 20.02
C PRO A 226 -16.48 -13.13 18.58
N HIS A 227 -15.70 -14.14 18.20
CA HIS A 227 -15.72 -14.77 16.88
C HIS A 227 -15.17 -16.20 16.92
N PRO A 228 -15.46 -17.06 15.92
CA PRO A 228 -15.13 -18.48 15.95
C PRO A 228 -13.65 -18.83 16.17
N SER A 229 -12.73 -17.93 15.79
CA SER A 229 -11.28 -18.11 15.96
C SER A 229 -10.72 -17.69 17.32
N ILE A 230 -11.50 -17.06 18.20
CA ILE A 230 -11.14 -16.96 19.62
C ILE A 230 -11.69 -18.21 20.29
N PRO A 231 -10.85 -19.04 20.93
CA PRO A 231 -11.34 -20.15 21.73
C PRO A 231 -12.32 -19.58 22.75
N SER A 232 -13.58 -20.01 22.69
CA SER A 232 -14.47 -19.78 23.81
C SER A 232 -13.80 -20.45 25.00
N ASN A 233 -13.31 -19.66 25.96
CA ASN A 233 -13.12 -20.22 27.30
C ASN A 233 -14.45 -20.90 27.63
N ASP A 234 -14.37 -22.19 27.90
CA ASP A 234 -15.49 -23.11 28.07
C ASP A 234 -16.49 -22.52 29.07
N CYS A 235 -17.43 -21.71 28.57
CA CYS A 235 -18.34 -20.92 29.39
C CYS A 235 -19.59 -21.74 29.76
N SER A 236 -19.53 -23.06 29.50
CA SER A 236 -20.52 -24.06 29.89
C SER A 236 -20.67 -24.18 31.41
N THR A 237 -19.77 -23.57 32.20
CA THR A 237 -19.78 -23.63 33.67
C THR A 237 -20.01 -22.29 34.38
N GLN A 238 -20.28 -21.18 33.67
CA GLN A 238 -20.57 -19.89 34.34
C GLN A 238 -22.08 -19.61 34.40
N PRO A 239 -22.65 -19.30 35.59
CA PRO A 239 -24.10 -19.13 35.79
C PRO A 239 -24.67 -17.82 35.22
N TYR A 240 -23.84 -17.04 34.54
CA TYR A 240 -24.21 -15.86 33.80
C TYR A 240 -23.96 -16.17 32.33
N GLU A 241 -25.04 -16.33 31.56
CA GLU A 241 -25.01 -16.24 30.10
C GLU A 241 -24.35 -14.89 29.76
N ILE A 242 -23.01 -14.83 29.61
CA ILE A 242 -22.39 -13.68 28.97
C ILE A 242 -22.83 -13.80 27.52
N PRO A 243 -23.79 -12.98 27.06
CA PRO A 243 -24.28 -13.10 25.71
C PRO A 243 -23.10 -12.76 24.83
N ILE A 244 -22.77 -13.66 23.91
CA ILE A 244 -21.78 -13.41 22.88
C ILE A 244 -22.34 -12.28 21.99
N LEU A 245 -22.08 -11.03 22.39
CA LEU A 245 -22.72 -9.82 21.90
C LEU A 245 -21.79 -9.10 20.92
N LEU A 246 -22.29 -8.87 19.71
CA LEU A 246 -21.67 -7.95 18.75
C LEU A 246 -22.49 -6.68 18.65
N THR A 247 -21.87 -5.54 18.95
CA THR A 247 -22.44 -4.22 18.64
C THR A 247 -21.85 -3.74 17.33
N LEU A 248 -22.66 -3.69 16.28
CA LEU A 248 -22.30 -3.21 14.97
C LEU A 248 -22.58 -1.71 14.86
N ALA A 249 -21.58 -0.92 14.50
CA ALA A 249 -21.76 0.47 14.10
C ALA A 249 -21.80 0.56 12.57
N ILE A 250 -22.89 1.12 12.05
CA ILE A 250 -23.14 1.34 10.63
C ILE A 250 -23.04 2.83 10.37
N ASP A 251 -22.21 3.21 9.40
CA ASP A 251 -22.05 4.61 9.03
C ASP A 251 -21.59 4.77 7.58
N ALA A 252 -22.01 5.87 6.94
CA ALA A 252 -21.67 6.19 5.56
C ALA A 252 -20.73 7.40 5.48
N ASN A 253 -19.63 7.24 4.74
CA ASN A 253 -18.66 8.29 4.50
C ASN A 253 -18.78 8.85 3.08
N PHE A 254 -19.32 10.05 2.96
CA PHE A 254 -19.45 10.77 1.69
C PHE A 254 -18.23 11.62 1.31
N ARG A 255 -17.13 11.58 2.07
CA ARG A 255 -15.86 12.20 1.66
C ARG A 255 -15.03 11.28 0.77
N LEU A 256 -15.14 9.96 0.97
CA LEU A 256 -14.52 8.94 0.13
C LEU A 256 -15.29 8.80 -1.19
N LYS A 257 -15.06 9.76 -2.10
CA LYS A 257 -15.62 9.78 -3.45
C LYS A 257 -14.59 9.29 -4.44
N ASN A 258 -15.01 8.55 -5.46
CA ASN A 258 -14.15 8.11 -6.56
C ASN A 258 -14.71 8.61 -7.91
N ARG A 259 -13.85 9.23 -8.71
CA ARG A 259 -14.21 9.74 -10.04
C ARG A 259 -14.14 8.65 -11.09
N PHE A 260 -15.05 8.73 -12.04
CA PHE A 260 -14.97 7.90 -13.22
C PHE A 260 -13.89 8.47 -14.16
N ILE A 261 -12.74 7.80 -14.23
CA ILE A 261 -11.59 8.21 -15.05
C ILE A 261 -11.54 7.53 -16.43
N GLY A 262 -12.60 6.83 -16.84
CA GLY A 262 -12.67 6.15 -18.14
C GLY A 262 -11.75 4.93 -18.29
N ARG A 263 -11.24 4.39 -17.17
CA ARG A 263 -10.43 3.16 -17.11
C ARG A 263 -11.01 2.21 -16.08
N SER A 264 -11.02 0.93 -16.41
CA SER A 264 -11.33 -0.18 -15.51
C SER A 264 -10.07 -1.00 -15.24
N ASP A 265 -9.92 -1.40 -13.99
CA ASP A 265 -8.93 -2.35 -13.50
C ASP A 265 -9.63 -3.29 -12.52
N HIS A 266 -8.96 -4.38 -12.16
CA HIS A 266 -9.44 -5.31 -11.15
C HIS A 266 -8.56 -5.22 -9.91
N SER A 267 -9.18 -5.26 -8.74
CA SER A 267 -8.47 -5.43 -7.47
C SER A 267 -7.74 -6.78 -7.50
N LEU A 268 -6.52 -6.81 -6.93
CA LEU A 268 -5.72 -8.04 -6.86
C LEU A 268 -6.28 -9.07 -5.86
N GLY A 269 -7.09 -8.64 -4.91
CA GLY A 269 -7.68 -9.49 -3.87
C GLY A 269 -9.12 -9.11 -3.57
N SER A 270 -9.92 -8.94 -4.62
CA SER A 270 -11.31 -8.45 -4.49
C SER A 270 -12.11 -9.34 -3.55
N GLY A 271 -12.66 -8.76 -2.48
CA GLY A 271 -13.42 -9.51 -1.48
C GLY A 271 -12.58 -10.30 -0.49
N TRP A 272 -11.24 -10.24 -0.53
CA TRP A 272 -10.40 -11.03 0.38
C TRP A 272 -10.24 -10.38 1.77
N ALA A 273 -10.53 -9.09 1.90
CA ALA A 273 -10.37 -8.34 3.16
C ALA A 273 -11.65 -7.59 3.57
N TYR A 274 -11.68 -6.27 3.45
CA TYR A 274 -12.77 -5.46 3.99
C TYR A 274 -13.76 -5.02 2.92
N PHE A 275 -13.29 -4.70 1.72
CA PHE A 275 -14.14 -4.38 0.58
C PHE A 275 -14.86 -5.60 0.05
N ILE A 276 -16.16 -5.44 -0.18
CA ILE A 276 -17.00 -6.43 -0.82
C ILE A 276 -16.49 -6.71 -2.24
N SER A 277 -16.62 -7.97 -2.69
CA SER A 277 -16.21 -8.37 -4.04
C SER A 277 -16.93 -7.55 -5.12
N THR A 278 -16.22 -7.11 -6.15
CA THR A 278 -16.81 -6.32 -7.24
C THR A 278 -17.83 -7.11 -8.08
N CYS A 279 -17.76 -8.45 -8.07
CA CYS A 279 -18.70 -9.34 -8.78
C CYS A 279 -20.08 -9.47 -8.10
N SER A 280 -20.28 -8.98 -6.88
CA SER A 280 -21.55 -9.13 -6.16
C SER A 280 -22.47 -7.92 -6.37
N GLY A 281 -23.42 -8.04 -7.31
CA GLY A 281 -24.76 -7.42 -7.32
C GLY A 281 -24.92 -5.90 -7.35
N LEU A 282 -24.02 -5.11 -6.76
CA LEU A 282 -24.13 -3.66 -6.62
C LEU A 282 -23.87 -2.91 -7.94
N ALA A 283 -23.11 -3.51 -8.86
CA ALA A 283 -22.89 -2.95 -10.20
C ALA A 283 -24.16 -2.91 -11.07
N ALA A 284 -25.20 -3.69 -10.73
CA ALA A 284 -26.42 -3.81 -11.54
C ALA A 284 -27.48 -2.72 -11.27
N LEU A 285 -27.24 -1.78 -10.35
CA LEU A 285 -28.21 -0.76 -9.92
C LEU A 285 -28.06 0.60 -10.61
N ASP A 286 -27.23 0.67 -11.66
CA ASP A 286 -26.98 1.90 -12.41
C ASP A 286 -28.14 2.25 -13.35
N HIS A 287 -29.05 3.13 -12.93
CA HIS A 287 -29.61 4.21 -13.76
C HIS A 287 -30.36 5.27 -12.94
N ALA A 288 -30.20 6.54 -13.33
CA ALA A 288 -30.91 7.79 -12.93
C ALA A 288 -30.03 8.88 -12.29
N ASN A 289 -29.97 10.02 -12.98
CA ASN A 289 -29.16 11.22 -12.71
C ASN A 289 -29.60 12.02 -11.47
N THR A 290 -28.63 12.52 -10.69
CA THR A 290 -28.81 13.72 -9.85
C THR A 290 -27.65 14.70 -10.05
N LYS A 291 -27.91 15.99 -9.85
CA LYS A 291 -27.03 17.10 -10.28
C LYS A 291 -25.69 17.20 -9.53
N SER A 292 -25.48 16.46 -8.43
CA SER A 292 -24.27 16.51 -7.57
C SER A 292 -23.32 15.31 -7.72
N SER A 293 -23.64 14.33 -8.56
CA SER A 293 -22.86 13.10 -8.80
C SER A 293 -22.23 13.04 -10.20
N LYS A 294 -22.31 14.11 -11.00
CA LYS A 294 -21.82 14.13 -12.38
C LYS A 294 -20.30 13.86 -12.42
N GLY A 295 -19.93 12.74 -13.02
CA GLY A 295 -18.53 12.30 -13.16
C GLY A 295 -17.96 11.49 -11.98
N LEU A 296 -18.78 11.17 -10.97
CA LEU A 296 -18.42 10.22 -9.91
C LEU A 296 -18.88 8.82 -10.28
N ARG A 297 -18.01 7.83 -10.05
CA ARG A 297 -18.38 6.41 -10.00
C ARG A 297 -18.96 6.07 -8.64
N ILE A 298 -18.33 6.57 -7.58
CA ILE A 298 -18.68 6.30 -6.18
C ILE A 298 -18.91 7.63 -5.47
N THR A 299 -20.05 7.76 -4.80
CA THR A 299 -20.48 8.98 -4.07
C THR A 299 -20.11 8.96 -2.59
N GLY A 300 -19.79 7.79 -2.06
CA GLY A 300 -19.36 7.55 -0.69
C GLY A 300 -19.12 6.05 -0.46
N VAL A 301 -18.71 5.70 0.75
CA VAL A 301 -18.49 4.31 1.17
C VAL A 301 -19.26 4.08 2.46
N VAL A 302 -20.03 2.99 2.55
CA VAL A 302 -20.65 2.55 3.80
C VAL A 302 -19.73 1.56 4.51
N ALA A 303 -19.67 1.63 5.84
CA ALA A 303 -18.90 0.73 6.66
C ALA A 303 -19.74 0.05 7.75
N SER A 304 -19.39 -1.20 8.04
CA SER A 304 -19.85 -1.99 9.18
C SER A 304 -18.66 -2.29 10.09
N THR A 305 -18.68 -1.75 11.32
CA THR A 305 -17.56 -1.80 12.27
C THR A 305 -17.99 -2.35 13.63
N CYS A 306 -17.08 -2.99 14.40
CA CYS A 306 -17.32 -3.33 15.79
C CYS A 306 -17.35 -2.02 16.60
N ALA A 307 -18.53 -1.61 17.07
CA ALA A 307 -18.74 -0.32 17.72
C ALA A 307 -17.94 -0.16 19.03
N GLN A 308 -17.57 -1.28 19.66
CA GLN A 308 -16.86 -1.29 20.95
C GLN A 308 -15.38 -0.94 20.79
N HIS A 309 -14.75 -1.44 19.73
CA HIS A 309 -13.29 -1.38 19.56
C HIS A 309 -12.86 -0.69 18.26
N GLY A 310 -13.80 -0.28 17.41
CA GLY A 310 -13.52 0.46 16.17
C GLY A 310 -12.94 -0.39 15.05
N PHE A 311 -12.95 -1.73 15.15
CA PHE A 311 -12.44 -2.60 14.08
C PHE A 311 -13.44 -2.69 12.95
N LEU A 312 -12.97 -2.57 11.72
CA LEU A 312 -13.78 -2.83 10.54
C LEU A 312 -14.01 -4.34 10.38
N LEU A 313 -15.24 -4.74 10.06
CA LEU A 313 -15.55 -6.16 9.85
C LEU A 313 -15.05 -6.64 8.48
N PRO A 314 -14.75 -7.95 8.32
CA PRO A 314 -14.55 -8.56 7.02
C PRO A 314 -15.75 -8.29 6.11
N GLN A 315 -15.51 -7.97 4.83
CA GLN A 315 -16.57 -7.58 3.89
C GLN A 315 -17.48 -6.44 4.40
N GLY A 316 -16.97 -5.63 5.31
CA GLY A 316 -17.69 -4.55 5.97
C GLY A 316 -17.71 -3.24 5.20
N LEU A 317 -17.11 -3.14 4.01
CA LEU A 317 -17.12 -1.93 3.17
C LEU A 317 -17.83 -2.15 1.84
N GLY A 318 -18.71 -1.21 1.49
CA GLY A 318 -19.36 -1.18 0.19
C GLY A 318 -19.45 0.20 -0.40
N ASP A 319 -19.36 0.28 -1.73
CA ASP A 319 -19.52 1.52 -2.46
C ASP A 319 -20.97 1.99 -2.48
N LEU A 320 -21.14 3.29 -2.35
CA LEU A 320 -22.42 3.98 -2.52
C LEU A 320 -22.48 4.66 -3.89
N GLN A 321 -23.30 4.14 -4.80
CA GLN A 321 -23.47 4.71 -6.13
C GLN A 321 -24.28 6.02 -6.07
N LYS A 322 -25.26 6.12 -5.16
CA LYS A 322 -26.16 7.28 -5.04
C LYS A 322 -26.56 7.58 -3.61
N GLY A 323 -25.61 7.96 -2.79
CA GLY A 323 -25.88 8.17 -1.37
C GLY A 323 -26.26 6.86 -0.67
N GLU A 324 -26.82 6.98 0.53
CA GLU A 324 -27.05 5.85 1.44
C GLU A 324 -28.40 5.16 1.19
N HIS A 325 -28.47 4.43 0.09
CA HIS A 325 -29.63 3.58 -0.19
C HIS A 325 -29.61 2.33 0.71
N TYR A 326 -30.77 1.98 1.28
CA TYR A 326 -30.90 0.83 2.17
C TYR A 326 -30.44 -0.49 1.55
N CYS A 327 -30.58 -0.69 0.24
CA CYS A 327 -30.09 -1.91 -0.41
C CYS A 327 -28.57 -2.11 -0.23
N ASN A 328 -27.79 -1.02 -0.31
CA ASN A 328 -26.34 -1.07 -0.17
C ASN A 328 -25.97 -1.33 1.29
N VAL A 329 -26.63 -0.62 2.20
CA VAL A 329 -26.41 -0.76 3.65
C VAL A 329 -26.78 -2.18 4.11
N ASP A 330 -27.96 -2.67 3.74
CA ASP A 330 -28.43 -4.01 4.06
C ASP A 330 -27.44 -5.07 3.55
N TYR A 331 -27.03 -4.98 2.29
CA TYR A 331 -26.09 -5.93 1.70
C TYR A 331 -24.76 -6.00 2.47
N VAL A 332 -24.16 -4.83 2.77
CA VAL A 332 -22.89 -4.75 3.51
C VAL A 332 -23.02 -5.29 4.93
N VAL A 333 -24.09 -4.92 5.61
CA VAL A 333 -24.35 -5.36 6.99
C VAL A 333 -24.51 -6.88 7.06
N PHE A 334 -25.37 -7.47 6.23
CA PHE A 334 -25.65 -8.90 6.32
C PHE A 334 -24.54 -9.78 5.72
N LEU A 335 -23.77 -9.27 4.77
CA LEU A 335 -22.58 -9.94 4.27
C LEU A 335 -21.47 -9.96 5.33
N SER A 336 -21.19 -8.84 5.98
CA SER A 336 -20.17 -8.78 7.05
C SER A 336 -20.53 -9.61 8.28
N LEU A 337 -21.83 -9.82 8.55
CA LEU A 337 -22.30 -10.69 9.62
C LEU A 337 -22.12 -12.19 9.36
N GLN A 338 -21.84 -12.62 8.12
CA GLN A 338 -21.63 -14.05 7.81
C GLN A 338 -20.48 -14.66 8.63
N SER A 339 -19.40 -13.90 8.83
CA SER A 339 -18.25 -14.27 9.66
C SER A 339 -18.59 -14.41 11.15
N PHE A 340 -19.78 -13.96 11.56
CA PHE A 340 -20.26 -13.91 12.95
C PHE A 340 -21.60 -14.65 13.12
N SER A 341 -21.89 -15.61 12.24
CA SER A 341 -23.15 -16.38 12.25
C SER A 341 -23.38 -17.16 13.55
N ALA A 342 -22.33 -17.48 14.32
CA ALA A 342 -22.43 -18.13 15.63
C ALA A 342 -22.98 -17.22 16.75
N LEU A 343 -23.07 -15.91 16.53
CA LEU A 343 -23.48 -14.95 17.56
C LEU A 343 -25.00 -14.90 17.75
N ASN A 344 -25.45 -14.96 19.00
CA ASN A 344 -26.88 -14.97 19.33
C ASN A 344 -27.44 -13.58 19.64
N PHE A 345 -26.57 -12.60 19.91
CA PHE A 345 -26.97 -11.24 20.30
C PHE A 345 -26.29 -10.21 19.41
N ILE A 346 -27.08 -9.42 18.69
CA ILE A 346 -26.58 -8.40 17.77
C ILE A 346 -27.25 -7.06 18.09
N ILE A 347 -26.45 -6.03 18.32
CA ILE A 347 -26.94 -4.65 18.45
C ILE A 347 -26.55 -3.89 17.18
N PHE A 348 -27.53 -3.40 16.44
CA PHE A 348 -27.32 -2.50 15.32
C PHE A 348 -27.36 -1.04 15.80
N SER A 349 -26.22 -0.38 15.77
CA SER A 349 -26.06 1.05 16.04
C SER A 349 -25.99 1.81 14.72
N TYR A 350 -27.01 2.61 14.44
CA TYR A 350 -27.13 3.34 13.19
C TYR A 350 -27.84 4.69 13.41
N ASP A 351 -27.36 5.76 12.79
CA ASP A 351 -27.87 7.13 12.98
C ASP A 351 -29.34 7.27 12.58
N ILE A 352 -29.76 6.56 11.52
CA ILE A 352 -31.14 6.46 11.06
C ILE A 352 -31.78 5.12 11.42
N ALA A 353 -31.33 4.46 12.50
CA ALA A 353 -31.86 3.17 12.94
C ALA A 353 -33.40 3.15 12.99
N CYS A 354 -34.02 4.19 13.58
CA CYS A 354 -35.48 4.31 13.72
C CYS A 354 -36.27 4.32 12.41
N GLN A 355 -35.61 4.68 11.30
CA GLN A 355 -36.19 4.64 9.96
C GLN A 355 -35.87 3.30 9.29
N TRP A 356 -34.61 2.89 9.38
CA TRP A 356 -34.06 1.71 8.72
C TRP A 356 -34.73 0.41 9.16
N PHE A 357 -34.91 0.21 10.48
CA PHE A 357 -35.40 -1.07 11.03
C PHE A 357 -36.86 -1.37 10.67
N LYS A 358 -37.69 -0.35 10.42
CA LYS A 358 -39.15 -0.48 10.19
C LYS A 358 -39.50 -1.46 9.08
N LYS A 359 -38.68 -1.52 8.02
CA LYS A 359 -38.87 -2.43 6.87
C LYS A 359 -37.68 -3.37 6.68
N LEU A 360 -36.73 -3.41 7.63
CA LEU A 360 -35.51 -4.19 7.49
C LEU A 360 -35.82 -5.66 7.22
N TRP A 361 -36.67 -6.28 8.02
CA TRP A 361 -36.98 -7.69 7.89
C TRP A 361 -37.74 -8.03 6.60
N VAL A 362 -38.51 -7.09 6.04
CA VAL A 362 -39.12 -7.24 4.70
C VAL A 362 -38.08 -7.15 3.59
N ARG A 363 -37.07 -6.27 3.73
CA ARG A 363 -35.97 -6.19 2.75
C ARG A 363 -35.02 -7.38 2.89
N HIS A 364 -34.79 -7.85 4.10
CA HIS A 364 -33.95 -8.99 4.42
C HIS A 364 -34.39 -10.27 3.70
N THR A 365 -35.70 -10.52 3.57
CA THR A 365 -36.21 -11.66 2.79
C THR A 365 -35.93 -11.57 1.29
N THR A 366 -35.56 -10.38 0.79
CA THR A 366 -35.16 -10.16 -0.62
C THR A 366 -33.67 -10.35 -0.86
N LEU A 367 -32.87 -10.47 0.20
CA LEU A 367 -31.44 -10.77 0.07
C LEU A 367 -31.24 -12.22 -0.39
N PRO A 368 -30.10 -12.53 -1.04
CA PRO A 368 -29.72 -13.90 -1.32
C PRO A 368 -29.83 -14.79 -0.09
N GLU A 369 -30.29 -16.03 -0.26
CA GLU A 369 -30.60 -16.96 0.83
C GLU A 369 -29.43 -17.12 1.82
N HIS A 370 -28.19 -17.21 1.32
CA HIS A 370 -26.99 -17.31 2.15
C HIS A 370 -26.74 -16.07 3.03
N LEU A 371 -27.32 -14.91 2.72
CA LEU A 371 -27.24 -13.69 3.52
C LEU A 371 -28.39 -13.55 4.52
N GLN A 372 -29.40 -14.42 4.43
CA GLN A 372 -30.57 -14.34 5.30
C GLN A 372 -30.25 -14.89 6.70
N LEU A 373 -29.90 -13.98 7.60
CA LEU A 373 -29.84 -14.23 9.05
C LEU A 373 -31.15 -14.83 9.61
N ASP A 374 -31.05 -15.93 10.35
CA ASP A 374 -32.12 -16.40 11.22
C ASP A 374 -32.31 -15.41 12.39
N HIS A 375 -33.19 -14.45 12.18
CA HIS A 375 -33.53 -13.42 13.16
C HIS A 375 -34.60 -13.87 14.17
N THR A 376 -35.10 -15.10 14.06
CA THR A 376 -36.06 -15.66 15.02
C THR A 376 -35.36 -16.30 16.21
N SER A 377 -34.25 -17.00 15.97
CA SER A 377 -33.40 -17.55 17.04
C SER A 377 -32.45 -16.52 17.64
N LYS A 378 -32.07 -15.49 16.88
CA LYS A 378 -31.14 -14.44 17.32
C LYS A 378 -31.87 -13.25 17.96
N ARG A 379 -31.32 -12.71 19.04
CA ARG A 379 -31.82 -11.50 19.68
C ARG A 379 -31.16 -10.26 19.09
N THR A 380 -31.93 -9.49 18.33
CA THR A 380 -31.47 -8.23 17.74
C THR A 380 -31.99 -7.01 18.49
N ARG A 381 -31.15 -5.99 18.69
CA ARG A 381 -31.59 -4.67 19.17
C ARG A 381 -31.12 -3.58 18.22
N PHE A 382 -31.88 -2.51 18.13
CA PHE A 382 -31.57 -1.33 17.31
C PHE A 382 -31.39 -0.14 18.22
N VAL A 383 -30.28 0.58 18.06
CA VAL A 383 -29.95 1.76 18.86
C VAL A 383 -29.55 2.91 17.94
N ILE A 384 -29.94 4.12 18.32
CA ILE A 384 -29.43 5.33 17.71
C ILE A 384 -28.22 5.77 18.54
N PRO A 385 -27.01 5.88 17.95
CA PRO A 385 -25.84 6.30 18.71
C PRO A 385 -26.05 7.74 19.23
N LYS A 386 -25.84 7.95 20.54
CA LYS A 386 -25.74 9.31 21.12
C LYS A 386 -24.49 10.09 20.62
N PHE A 387 -23.68 9.49 19.74
CA PHE A 387 -22.29 9.86 19.44
C PHE A 387 -22.01 10.46 18.07
N HIS A 388 -23.00 11.10 17.43
CA HIS A 388 -22.73 11.89 16.21
C HIS A 388 -21.60 12.93 16.40
N MET A 389 -21.34 13.44 17.63
CA MET A 389 -20.20 14.34 17.89
C MET A 389 -18.83 13.67 18.06
N ARG A 390 -18.69 12.46 18.65
CA ARG A 390 -17.35 11.85 18.85
C ARG A 390 -16.83 11.08 17.64
N ALA A 391 -17.69 10.64 16.72
CA ALA A 391 -17.28 10.06 15.43
C ALA A 391 -16.59 11.08 14.50
N HIS A 392 -16.63 12.37 14.85
CA HIS A 392 -15.90 13.46 14.21
C HIS A 392 -14.68 13.95 15.00
N ASN A 393 -14.34 13.33 16.13
CA ASN A 393 -13.09 13.62 16.83
C ASN A 393 -11.89 13.09 16.03
N GLN A 394 -10.72 13.67 16.24
CA GLN A 394 -9.47 13.36 15.53
C GLN A 394 -9.01 11.89 15.63
N HIS A 395 -9.65 11.08 16.50
CA HIS A 395 -9.35 9.66 16.74
C HIS A 395 -10.45 8.69 16.25
N ALA A 396 -11.45 9.17 15.52
CA ALA A 396 -12.48 8.31 14.94
C ALA A 396 -12.04 7.77 13.58
N ASN A 397 -12.47 6.54 13.26
CA ASN A 397 -12.08 5.83 12.04
C ASN A 397 -12.23 6.70 10.78
N TRP A 398 -13.39 7.35 10.64
CA TRP A 398 -13.63 8.21 9.48
C TRP A 398 -12.81 9.50 9.49
N ALA A 399 -12.51 10.09 10.64
CA ALA A 399 -11.67 11.29 10.69
C ALA A 399 -10.28 11.01 10.07
N ILE A 400 -9.72 9.83 10.34
CA ILE A 400 -8.44 9.39 9.80
C ILE A 400 -8.57 9.00 8.32
N MET A 401 -9.60 8.24 7.95
CA MET A 401 -9.79 7.81 6.56
C MET A 401 -10.17 8.95 5.62
N ASN A 402 -10.76 10.02 6.14
CA ASN A 402 -11.05 11.23 5.36
C ASN A 402 -9.79 11.87 4.77
N ALA A 403 -8.62 11.70 5.39
CA ALA A 403 -7.36 12.18 4.83
C ALA A 403 -6.98 11.44 3.52
N ALA A 404 -7.47 10.21 3.32
CA ALA A 404 -7.24 9.44 2.10
C ALA A 404 -8.17 9.83 0.94
N ALA A 405 -9.21 10.63 1.19
CA ALA A 405 -10.20 10.99 0.17
C ALA A 405 -9.56 11.57 -1.09
N ASN A 406 -8.57 12.46 -0.95
CA ASN A 406 -7.93 13.07 -2.12
C ASN A 406 -6.99 12.10 -2.85
N SER A 407 -6.30 11.20 -2.13
CA SER A 407 -5.35 10.27 -2.74
C SER A 407 -6.05 9.11 -3.47
N THR A 408 -7.26 8.74 -3.07
CA THR A 408 -8.05 7.67 -3.71
C THR A 408 -9.04 8.15 -4.76
N LYS A 409 -9.36 9.45 -4.79
CA LYS A 409 -10.41 10.03 -5.65
C LYS A 409 -10.21 9.80 -7.14
N GLU A 410 -8.98 9.86 -7.62
CA GLU A 410 -8.63 9.73 -9.03
C GLU A 410 -8.07 8.34 -9.38
N MET A 411 -8.14 7.39 -8.44
CA MET A 411 -7.70 6.01 -8.68
C MET A 411 -8.75 5.26 -9.50
N SER A 412 -8.32 4.30 -10.30
CA SER A 412 -9.21 3.29 -10.86
C SER A 412 -9.84 2.44 -9.74
N GLU A 413 -10.92 1.72 -10.05
CA GLU A 413 -11.78 1.10 -9.04
C GLU A 413 -11.02 0.05 -8.21
N GLY A 414 -10.37 -0.91 -8.87
CA GLY A 414 -9.62 -1.96 -8.21
C GLY A 414 -8.48 -1.40 -7.37
N SER A 415 -7.72 -0.45 -7.93
CA SER A 415 -6.63 0.23 -7.21
C SER A 415 -7.13 1.05 -6.01
N CYS A 416 -8.33 1.64 -6.09
CA CYS A 416 -8.97 2.35 -5.00
C CYS A 416 -9.34 1.39 -3.86
N HIS A 417 -9.99 0.27 -4.17
CA HIS A 417 -10.32 -0.78 -3.20
C HIS A 417 -9.07 -1.35 -2.54
N ASP A 418 -8.06 -1.76 -3.32
CA ASP A 418 -6.80 -2.30 -2.79
C ASP A 418 -6.10 -1.31 -1.85
N THR A 419 -6.18 -0.01 -2.15
CA THR A 419 -5.60 1.04 -1.30
C THR A 419 -6.39 1.17 -0.01
N LEU A 420 -7.72 1.23 -0.08
CA LEU A 420 -8.55 1.38 1.12
C LEU A 420 -8.48 0.13 2.00
N ASP A 421 -8.48 -1.08 1.43
CA ASP A 421 -8.28 -2.32 2.18
C ASP A 421 -6.94 -2.31 2.94
N ASP A 422 -5.87 -1.85 2.31
CA ASP A 422 -4.58 -1.74 2.95
C ASP A 422 -4.56 -0.69 4.08
N LEU A 423 -5.21 0.47 3.87
CA LEU A 423 -5.35 1.51 4.90
C LEU A 423 -6.17 1.02 6.11
N TRP A 424 -7.24 0.28 5.86
CA TRP A 424 -8.06 -0.30 6.92
C TRP A 424 -7.36 -1.49 7.60
N GLY A 425 -6.54 -2.23 6.86
CA GLY A 425 -5.67 -3.27 7.39
C GLY A 425 -4.57 -2.73 8.30
N ASP A 426 -4.12 -1.49 8.08
CA ASP A 426 -3.25 -0.75 9.01
C ASP A 426 -4.03 -0.23 10.22
N TRP A 427 -5.26 0.24 10.04
CA TRP A 427 -6.12 0.70 11.14
C TRP A 427 -6.50 -0.42 12.13
N ASN A 428 -6.83 -1.61 11.62
CA ASN A 428 -7.20 -2.76 12.44
C ASN A 428 -5.97 -3.48 13.07
N TYR A 429 -4.74 -3.08 12.75
CA TYR A 429 -3.52 -3.71 13.27
C TYR A 429 -2.90 -2.86 14.39
#